data_AF-A0A965AAD5-F1
#
_entry.id   AF-A0A965AAD5-F1
#
_cell.length_a   1.000
_cell.length_b   1.000
_cell.length_c   1.000
_cell.angle_alpha   90.00
_cell.angle_beta   90.00
_cell.angle_gamma   90.00
#
_symmetry.space_group_name_H-M   'P 1'
#
loop_
_entity.id
_entity.type
_entity.pdbx_description
1 polymer ?
#
loop_
_entity_poly.entity_id
_entity_poly.type
_entity_poly.pdbx_seq_one_letter_code
_entity_poly.pdbx_strand_id
1 'polypeptide(L)'
;MNDSLTVIEIIIAITLLVHCYLLAIHNVFRIRKLLIYIDQFKEEGKLSKNDFDLLYNRYTSFFHYLEFYPDKSDFKVLYENIGFDAYVKKSKWKLKYYSTVSLTLIVILLILAAFDK
;
A
#
# COMPACT_ATOMS: atom_id res chain seq x y z
N MET A 1 -38.50 7.36 4.21
CA MET A 1 -37.15 6.96 3.76
C MET A 1 -36.98 5.49 4.05
N ASN A 2 -36.47 4.76 3.07
CA ASN A 2 -36.76 3.35 2.83
C ASN A 2 -35.74 2.47 3.58
N ASP A 3 -36.16 1.51 4.40
CA ASP A 3 -35.25 0.59 5.13
C ASP A 3 -34.21 -0.07 4.20
N SER A 4 -34.56 -0.22 2.92
CA SER A 4 -33.67 -0.71 1.86
C SER A 4 -32.45 0.18 1.62
N LEU A 5 -32.59 1.51 1.74
CA LEU A 5 -31.50 2.47 1.53
C LEU A 5 -30.46 2.35 2.66
N THR A 6 -30.92 2.26 3.91
CA THR A 6 -30.07 2.05 5.08
C THR A 6 -29.30 0.73 5.00
N VAL A 7 -29.93 -0.34 4.49
CA VAL A 7 -29.23 -1.63 4.27
C VAL A 7 -28.10 -1.49 3.23
N ILE A 8 -28.34 -0.76 2.14
CA ILE A 8 -27.32 -0.51 1.09
C ILE A 8 -26.13 0.26 1.66
N GLU A 9 -26.37 1.31 2.44
CA GLU A 9 -25.31 2.10 3.08
C GLU A 9 -24.47 1.24 4.03
N ILE A 10 -25.11 0.38 4.83
CA ILE A 10 -24.41 -0.55 5.73
C ILE A 10 -23.52 -1.51 4.93
N ILE A 11 -24.01 -2.08 3.82
CA ILE A 11 -23.22 -2.97 2.96
C ILE A 11 -22.00 -2.25 2.38
N ILE A 12 -22.18 -1.01 1.90
CA ILE A 12 -21.11 -0.19 1.35
C ILE A 12 -20.08 0.14 2.45
N ALA A 13 -20.53 0.52 3.64
CA ALA A 13 -19.68 0.83 4.78
C ALA A 13 -18.86 -0.39 5.24
N ILE A 14 -19.48 -1.57 5.35
CA ILE A 14 -18.77 -2.82 5.67
C ILE A 14 -17.74 -3.13 4.58
N THR A 15 -18.12 -3.01 3.31
CA THR A 15 -17.20 -3.25 2.18
C THR A 15 -16.01 -2.29 2.22
N LEU A 16 -16.25 -1.01 2.51
CA LEU A 16 -15.20 0.00 2.69
C LEU A 16 -14.26 -0.38 3.84
N LEU A 17 -14.81 -0.75 5.01
CA LEU A 17 -14.01 -1.17 6.17
C LEU A 17 -13.12 -2.38 5.84
N VAL A 18 -13.65 -3.37 5.12
CA VAL A 18 -12.87 -4.53 4.66
C VAL A 18 -11.72 -4.10 3.75
N HIS A 19 -11.96 -3.20 2.79
CA HIS A 19 -10.91 -2.73 1.87
C HIS A 19 -9.85 -1.91 2.60
N CYS A 20 -10.22 -1.05 3.55
CA CYS A 20 -9.29 -0.32 4.40
C CYS A 20 -8.44 -1.27 5.26
N TYR A 21 -9.05 -2.30 5.84
CA TYR A 21 -8.34 -3.31 6.62
C TYR A 21 -7.35 -4.10 5.75
N LEU A 22 -7.77 -4.55 4.57
CA LEU A 22 -6.90 -5.23 3.61
C LEU A 22 -5.75 -4.34 3.12
N LEU A 23 -6.01 -3.04 2.92
CA LEU A 23 -4.99 -2.06 2.57
C LEU A 23 -3.94 -1.93 3.68
N ALA A 24 -4.37 -1.83 4.94
CA ALA A 24 -3.48 -1.77 6.10
C ALA A 24 -2.63 -3.03 6.24
N ILE A 25 -3.24 -4.21 6.14
CA ILE A 25 -2.53 -5.50 6.14
C ILE A 25 -1.50 -5.56 4.99
N HIS A 26 -1.92 -5.21 3.79
CA HIS A 26 -1.05 -5.22 2.61
C HIS A 26 0.13 -4.27 2.81
N ASN A 27 -0.07 -3.11 3.46
CA ASN A 27 1.00 -2.20 3.79
C ASN A 27 2.03 -2.79 4.75
N VAL A 28 1.58 -3.50 5.80
CA VAL A 28 2.46 -4.20 6.74
C VAL A 28 3.29 -5.27 6.02
N PHE A 29 2.65 -6.13 5.22
CA PHE A 29 3.35 -7.15 4.46
C PHE A 29 4.31 -6.56 3.44
N ARG A 30 3.93 -5.43 2.84
CA ARG A 30 4.77 -4.70 1.89
C ARG A 30 6.08 -4.28 2.53
N ILE A 31 6.01 -3.59 3.66
CA ILE A 31 7.22 -3.11 4.37
C ILE A 31 8.09 -4.29 4.80
N ARG A 32 7.50 -5.32 5.40
CA ARG A 32 8.25 -6.54 5.80
C ARG A 32 8.99 -7.16 4.62
N LYS A 33 8.31 -7.34 3.49
CA LYS A 33 8.93 -7.94 2.30
C LYS A 33 9.97 -7.03 1.66
N LEU A 34 9.78 -5.71 1.72
CA LEU A 34 10.77 -4.74 1.26
C LEU A 34 12.06 -4.80 2.09
N LEU A 35 11.95 -4.89 3.42
CA LEU A 35 13.10 -5.06 4.31
C LEU A 35 13.86 -6.37 4.03
N ILE A 36 13.15 -7.48 3.81
CA ILE A 36 13.78 -8.76 3.40
C ILE A 36 14.61 -8.58 2.12
N TYR A 37 14.08 -7.88 1.12
CA TYR A 37 14.86 -7.60 -0.09
C TYR A 37 16.09 -6.73 0.21
N ILE A 38 15.92 -5.64 0.97
CA ILE A 38 17.03 -4.74 1.33
C ILE A 38 18.16 -5.49 2.04
N ASP A 39 17.82 -6.37 2.99
CA ASP A 39 18.77 -7.24 3.69
C ASP A 39 19.48 -8.19 2.71
N GLN A 40 18.73 -8.85 1.81
CA GLN A 40 19.30 -9.72 0.78
C GLN A 40 20.28 -8.98 -0.15
N PHE A 41 19.92 -7.78 -0.61
CA PHE A 41 20.80 -6.98 -1.47
C PHE A 41 22.10 -6.55 -0.77
N LYS A 42 22.04 -6.31 0.55
CA LYS A 42 23.24 -6.04 1.36
C LYS A 42 24.12 -7.28 1.46
N GLU A 43 23.53 -8.43 1.78
CA GLU A 43 24.26 -9.71 1.89
C GLU A 43 24.92 -10.12 0.57
N GLU A 44 24.27 -9.84 -0.56
CA GLU A 44 24.80 -10.06 -1.90
C GLU A 44 25.86 -9.02 -2.33
N GLY A 45 26.16 -8.02 -1.50
CA GLY A 45 27.11 -6.95 -1.81
C GLY A 45 26.64 -6.00 -2.91
N LYS A 46 25.35 -6.01 -3.26
CA LYS A 46 24.74 -5.16 -4.30
C LYS A 46 24.37 -3.76 -3.80
N LEU A 47 24.28 -3.59 -2.48
CA LEU A 47 23.89 -2.34 -1.85
C LEU A 47 25.06 -1.81 -1.02
N SER A 48 25.40 -0.53 -1.20
CA SER A 48 26.43 0.10 -0.36
C SER A 48 25.94 0.20 1.09
N LYS A 49 26.87 0.28 2.05
CA LYS A 49 26.51 0.44 3.47
C LYS A 49 25.62 1.68 3.69
N ASN A 50 25.95 2.80 3.03
CA ASN A 50 25.20 4.04 3.16
C ASN A 50 23.79 3.91 2.59
N ASP A 51 23.64 3.27 1.42
CA ASP A 51 22.32 3.05 0.81
C ASP A 51 21.48 2.09 1.63
N PHE A 52 22.10 1.06 2.21
CA PHE A 52 21.43 0.17 3.15
C PHE A 52 20.92 0.94 4.38
N ASP A 53 21.79 1.69 5.06
CA ASP A 53 21.41 2.41 6.28
C ASP A 53 20.32 3.46 5.99
N LEU A 54 20.38 4.12 4.82
CA LEU A 54 19.36 5.04 4.35
C LEU A 54 18.00 4.35 4.16
N LEU A 55 17.97 3.25 3.40
CA LEU A 55 16.73 2.50 3.12
C LEU A 55 16.17 1.84 4.38
N TYR A 56 17.03 1.27 5.21
CA TYR A 56 16.62 0.58 6.43
C TYR A 56 15.99 1.56 7.43
N ASN A 57 16.63 2.70 7.68
CA ASN A 57 16.06 3.75 8.54
C ASN A 57 14.75 4.31 7.97
N ARG A 58 14.71 4.50 6.65
CA ARG A 58 13.51 4.95 5.93
C ARG A 58 12.34 4.00 6.12
N TYR A 59 12.50 2.69 6.11
CA TYR A 59 11.36 1.76 6.21
C TYR A 59 11.10 1.18 7.61
N THR A 60 11.94 1.47 8.59
CA THR A 60 11.75 1.04 9.99
C THR A 60 11.26 2.16 10.91
N SER A 61 11.34 3.42 10.48
CA SER A 61 10.91 4.57 11.28
C SER A 61 9.37 4.66 11.42
N PHE A 62 8.92 5.13 12.59
CA PHE A 62 7.51 5.12 13.02
C PHE A 62 6.54 5.82 12.06
N PHE A 63 6.96 6.86 11.33
CA PHE A 63 6.09 7.60 10.40
C PHE A 63 6.23 7.17 8.93
N HIS A 64 7.25 6.37 8.62
CA HIS A 64 7.62 6.10 7.24
C HIS A 64 7.02 4.79 6.70
N TYR A 65 6.11 4.15 7.44
CA TYR A 65 5.26 3.08 6.92
C TYR A 65 4.37 3.53 5.74
N LEU A 66 4.18 4.85 5.57
CA LEU A 66 3.47 5.46 4.46
C LEU A 66 4.35 5.69 3.24
N GLU A 67 5.68 5.62 3.38
CA GLU A 67 6.55 5.82 2.22
C GLU A 67 6.32 4.74 1.17
N PHE A 68 6.40 5.15 -0.10
CA PHE A 68 6.35 4.23 -1.23
C PHE A 68 7.69 3.50 -1.43
N TYR A 69 7.80 2.75 -2.52
CA TYR A 69 9.03 2.03 -2.85
C TYR A 69 10.21 2.98 -3.11
N PRO A 70 11.46 2.50 -2.97
CA PRO A 70 12.63 3.29 -3.32
C PRO A 70 12.54 3.77 -4.77
N ASP A 71 12.94 5.01 -5.04
CA ASP A 71 12.90 5.54 -6.39
C ASP A 71 13.88 4.80 -7.31
N LYS A 72 13.42 4.50 -8.52
CA LYS A 72 14.17 3.70 -9.49
C LYS A 72 15.41 4.45 -10.01
N SER A 73 15.38 5.78 -10.04
CA SER A 73 16.52 6.62 -10.40
C SER A 73 17.67 6.46 -9.39
N ASP A 74 17.33 6.38 -8.11
CA ASP A 74 18.30 6.46 -7.01
C ASP A 74 18.82 5.06 -6.65
N PHE A 75 17.97 4.05 -6.80
CA PHE A 75 18.28 2.66 -6.42
C PHE A 75 18.12 1.69 -7.59
N LYS A 76 18.74 2.02 -8.73
CA LYS A 76 18.64 1.23 -9.97
C LYS A 76 18.97 -0.25 -9.77
N VAL A 77 19.99 -0.54 -8.96
CA VAL A 77 20.45 -1.92 -8.66
C VAL A 77 19.34 -2.80 -8.07
N LEU A 78 18.43 -2.24 -7.27
CA LEU A 78 17.29 -3.00 -6.74
C LEU A 78 16.36 -3.47 -7.86
N TYR A 79 16.13 -2.60 -8.85
CA TYR A 79 15.21 -2.84 -9.97
C TYR A 79 15.83 -3.67 -11.11
N GLU A 80 17.13 -3.96 -11.06
CA GLU A 80 17.77 -4.92 -11.95
C GLU A 80 17.46 -6.37 -11.53
N ASN A 81 17.06 -6.59 -10.28
CA ASN A 81 16.52 -7.86 -9.82
C ASN A 81 15.06 -8.02 -10.27
N ILE A 82 14.82 -9.01 -11.14
CA ILE A 82 13.51 -9.33 -11.71
C ILE A 82 12.47 -9.61 -10.62
N GLY A 83 12.88 -10.31 -9.55
CA GLY A 83 12.00 -10.65 -8.43
C GLY A 83 11.52 -9.41 -7.67
N PHE A 84 12.42 -8.46 -7.41
CA PHE A 84 12.09 -7.20 -6.77
C PHE A 84 11.19 -6.33 -7.66
N ASP A 85 11.53 -6.12 -8.93
CA ASP A 85 10.72 -5.31 -9.84
C ASP A 85 9.30 -5.86 -10.02
N ALA A 86 9.17 -7.19 -10.17
CA ALA A 86 7.87 -7.86 -10.24
C ALA A 86 7.06 -7.69 -8.94
N TYR A 87 7.73 -7.81 -7.78
CA TYR A 87 7.10 -7.57 -6.48
C TYR A 87 6.59 -6.12 -6.35
N VAL A 88 7.41 -5.13 -6.69
CA VAL A 88 7.05 -3.71 -6.66
C VAL A 88 5.84 -3.45 -7.55
N LYS A 89 5.86 -3.93 -8.80
CA LYS A 89 4.73 -3.78 -9.75
C LYS A 89 3.44 -4.39 -9.22
N LYS A 90 3.49 -5.65 -8.77
CA LYS A 90 2.31 -6.35 -8.23
C LYS A 90 1.73 -5.64 -7.03
N SER A 91 2.59 -5.16 -6.15
CA SER A 91 2.17 -4.51 -4.92
C SER A 91 1.68 -3.08 -5.14
N LYS A 92 2.27 -2.31 -6.07
CA LYS A 92 1.71 -1.03 -6.54
C LYS A 92 0.31 -1.20 -7.12
N TRP A 93 0.09 -2.26 -7.91
CA TRP A 93 -1.23 -2.56 -8.46
C TRP A 93 -2.26 -2.84 -7.36
N LYS A 94 -1.89 -3.65 -6.35
CA LYS A 94 -2.78 -3.93 -5.20
C LYS A 94 -3.11 -2.66 -4.41
N LEU A 95 -2.11 -1.84 -4.09
CA LEU A 95 -2.32 -0.55 -3.42
C LEU A 95 -3.27 0.34 -4.21
N LYS A 96 -3.07 0.44 -5.53
CA LYS A 96 -3.95 1.20 -6.42
C LYS A 96 -5.37 0.65 -6.37
N TYR A 97 -5.55 -0.66 -6.51
CA TYR A 97 -6.86 -1.31 -6.45
C TYR A 97 -7.61 -0.98 -5.16
N TYR A 98 -7.03 -1.27 -4.00
CA TYR A 98 -7.70 -1.04 -2.71
C TYR A 98 -7.97 0.45 -2.47
N SER A 99 -7.06 1.33 -2.84
CA SER A 99 -7.24 2.78 -2.70
C SER A 99 -8.34 3.31 -3.61
N THR A 100 -8.38 2.87 -4.88
CA THR A 100 -9.42 3.28 -5.84
C THR A 100 -10.79 2.77 -5.41
N VAL A 101 -10.91 1.51 -4.99
CA VAL A 101 -12.20 0.98 -4.50
C VAL A 101 -12.67 1.74 -3.27
N SER A 102 -11.77 1.96 -2.30
CA SER A 102 -12.12 2.70 -1.07
C SER A 102 -12.59 4.13 -1.38
N LEU A 103 -11.89 4.84 -2.28
CA LEU A 103 -12.30 6.18 -2.71
C LEU A 103 -13.66 6.17 -3.41
N THR A 104 -13.91 5.21 -4.31
CA THR A 104 -15.20 5.08 -4.99
C THR A 104 -16.34 4.83 -4.00
N LEU A 105 -16.15 3.94 -3.02
CA LEU A 105 -17.17 3.66 -2.01
C LEU A 105 -17.45 4.88 -1.11
N ILE A 106 -16.42 5.64 -0.74
CA ILE A 106 -16.57 6.91 -0.01
C ILE A 106 -17.41 7.91 -0.81
N VAL A 107 -17.10 8.08 -2.10
CA VAL A 107 -17.87 8.99 -2.97
C VAL A 107 -19.33 8.55 -3.07
N ILE A 108 -19.60 7.26 -3.20
CA ILE A 108 -20.98 6.74 -3.22
C ILE A 108 -21.70 7.05 -1.90
N LEU A 109 -21.06 6.80 -0.74
CA LEU A 109 -21.65 7.13 0.57
C LEU A 109 -21.95 8.62 0.71
N LEU A 110 -21.04 9.49 0.27
CA LEU A 110 -21.25 10.94 0.31
C LEU A 110 -22.42 11.38 -0.57
N ILE A 111 -22.60 10.74 -1.73
CA ILE A 111 -23.73 10.99 -2.62
C ILE A 111 -25.04 10.54 -1.95
N LEU A 112 -25.09 9.32 -1.41
CA LEU A 112 -26.29 8.80 -0.72
C LEU A 112 -26.67 9.70 0.47
N ALA A 113 -25.70 10.07 1.31
CA ALA A 113 -25.92 10.96 2.45
C ALA A 113 -26.38 12.37 2.06
N ALA A 114 -26.10 12.82 0.83
CA ALA A 114 -26.57 14.11 0.33
C ALA A 114 -28.04 14.06 -0.15
N PHE A 115 -28.50 12.90 -0.60
CA PHE A 115 -29.90 12.69 -1.05
C PHE A 115 -30.84 12.25 0.09
N ASP A 116 -30.29 11.85 1.23
CA ASP A 116 -31.05 11.54 2.45
C ASP A 116 -31.41 12.76 3.30
N LYS A 117 -30.99 13.97 2.88
CA LYS A 117 -31.40 15.26 3.46
C LYS A 117 -32.60 15.84 2.71
#